data_AF-A0A8T1N6S7-F1
#
_entry.id   AF-A0A8T1N6S7-F1
#
_cell.length_a   1.000
_cell.length_b   1.000
_cell.length_c   1.000
_cell.angle_alpha   90.00
_cell.angle_beta   90.00
_cell.angle_gamma   90.00
#
_symmetry.space_group_name_H-M   'P 1'
#
loop_
_entity.id
_entity.type
_entity.pdbx_description
1 polymer ?
#
loop_
_entity_poly.entity_id
_entity_poly.type
_entity_poly.pdbx_seq_one_letter_code
_entity_poly.pdbx_strand_id
1 'polypeptide(L)'
;MDISPSTSASGCISLDESMSTCESLRSPEFECIDNEDASAVRLIERKTSNSLFISDNEEKAGNVCEIGMHVEMEAFDQVVDIDNNVMDPQCCATIACDIYKHLRVSEANKSPSTNFMERIQKDINASMRAVLIDWLVEVAEEYRLLPDTLFLTANYIDRYLSGNVVNRQRLQLLGVACMMIAAKYEEICAPTVGEFCYITDNTYFKEEVLQMESAVLNSLKFEMTAPTAKCFLRRFVCVAQATSKVPSMQLECLANYLTELSLLEYSMLRYSPSLVAASATFLAKFILLPLKKPWNSALKLYTLYQASDLVDCVKALHSLCCNCSNRNLPAIREKYSQHKYKFVAKKYCPPSIPHEYFQELSN
;
A
#
# COMPACT_ATOMS: atom_id res chain seq x y z
N MET A 1 41.73 1.05 58.14
CA MET A 1 43.09 0.50 58.18
C MET A 1 43.35 -0.24 56.88
N ASP A 2 44.16 0.16 55.92
CA ASP A 2 44.82 1.42 55.53
C ASP A 2 45.32 1.11 54.09
N ILE A 3 44.91 1.86 53.05
CA ILE A 3 45.64 2.98 52.40
C ILE A 3 46.89 2.48 51.61
N SER A 4 46.79 2.24 50.29
CA SER A 4 47.20 3.12 49.14
C SER A 4 48.64 2.82 48.63
N PRO A 5 49.15 3.33 47.46
CA PRO A 5 48.60 4.36 46.56
C PRO A 5 48.68 4.12 45.04
N SER A 6 48.04 5.06 44.34
CA SER A 6 48.02 5.43 42.91
C SER A 6 49.20 6.31 42.46
N THR A 7 49.57 6.29 41.16
CA THR A 7 49.76 7.51 40.29
C THR A 7 50.05 7.21 38.81
N SER A 8 49.22 7.85 37.97
CA SER A 8 49.29 8.38 36.58
C SER A 8 50.60 8.54 35.76
N ALA A 9 50.48 8.35 34.43
CA ALA A 9 50.96 9.24 33.33
C ALA A 9 50.31 8.79 31.98
N SER A 10 49.38 9.53 31.38
CA SER A 10 49.52 10.58 30.34
C SER A 10 50.22 10.15 29.04
N GLY A 11 49.49 10.16 27.92
CA GLY A 11 50.00 9.94 26.55
C GLY A 11 48.90 10.11 25.50
N CYS A 12 48.78 11.33 24.98
CA CYS A 12 47.85 11.79 23.95
C CYS A 12 48.29 11.33 22.55
N ILE A 13 47.38 10.88 21.69
CA ILE A 13 47.61 10.75 20.23
C ILE A 13 46.38 11.30 19.49
N SER A 14 46.58 12.43 18.81
CA SER A 14 45.67 13.00 17.80
C SER A 14 45.83 12.27 16.48
N LEU A 15 44.73 12.02 15.76
CA LEU A 15 44.78 11.78 14.32
C LEU A 15 43.74 12.64 13.62
N ASP A 16 44.22 13.20 12.52
CA ASP A 16 43.84 14.41 11.81
C ASP A 16 42.54 14.27 10.98
N GLU A 17 41.79 15.36 10.90
CA GLU A 17 40.65 15.55 10.01
C GLU A 17 41.15 15.95 8.62
N SER A 18 40.72 15.24 7.58
CA SER A 18 40.66 15.82 6.22
C SER A 18 39.50 15.24 5.43
N MET A 19 38.31 15.83 5.60
CA MET A 19 37.18 15.61 4.70
C MET A 19 37.33 16.51 3.47
N SER A 20 37.56 15.87 2.32
CA SER A 20 37.58 16.48 1.00
C SER A 20 36.15 16.79 0.55
N THR A 21 35.86 18.07 0.29
CA THR A 21 34.64 18.54 -0.36
C THR A 21 34.75 18.35 -1.86
N CYS A 22 33.75 17.71 -2.48
CA CYS A 22 33.60 17.74 -3.93
C CYS A 22 32.11 17.93 -4.27
N GLU A 23 31.78 19.18 -4.62
CA GLU A 23 30.59 19.54 -5.38
C GLU A 23 30.71 19.01 -6.81
N SER A 24 29.65 18.40 -7.35
CA SER A 24 29.15 18.79 -8.68
C SER A 24 27.80 18.12 -8.95
N LEU A 25 26.74 18.87 -8.67
CA LEU A 25 25.41 18.66 -9.24
C LEU A 25 25.43 19.02 -10.73
N ARG A 26 25.06 18.08 -11.61
CA ARG A 26 24.43 18.37 -12.91
C ARG A 26 23.82 17.08 -13.46
N SER A 27 22.50 17.00 -13.44
CA SER A 27 21.72 15.97 -14.13
C SER A 27 21.56 16.33 -15.62
N PRO A 28 21.58 15.37 -16.56
CA PRO A 28 21.26 15.65 -17.96
C PRO A 28 19.74 15.85 -18.17
N GLU A 29 19.40 16.73 -19.11
CA GLU A 29 18.03 17.06 -19.53
C GLU A 29 17.32 15.85 -20.18
N PHE A 30 16.01 15.78 -19.98
CA PHE A 30 15.13 14.66 -20.33
C PHE A 30 14.27 15.04 -21.54
N GLU A 31 14.33 14.27 -22.63
CA GLU A 31 13.32 14.30 -23.70
C GLU A 31 12.37 13.11 -23.51
N CYS A 32 11.09 13.38 -23.25
CA CYS A 32 10.05 12.36 -23.13
C CYS A 32 9.25 12.28 -24.44
N ILE A 33 9.10 11.07 -24.96
CA ILE A 33 8.24 10.76 -26.11
C ILE A 33 6.82 10.51 -25.57
N ASP A 34 5.88 11.36 -25.98
CA ASP A 34 4.45 11.28 -25.63
C ASP A 34 3.80 9.99 -26.18
N ASN A 35 2.96 9.35 -25.36
CA ASN A 35 2.04 8.28 -25.80
C ASN A 35 0.61 8.60 -25.35
N GLU A 36 -0.36 8.38 -26.25
CA GLU A 36 -1.68 9.02 -26.31
C GLU A 36 -2.73 8.63 -25.22
N ASP A 37 -2.38 7.86 -24.18
CA ASP A 37 -3.33 7.50 -23.10
C ASP A 37 -3.41 8.54 -21.96
N ALA A 38 -2.72 9.67 -22.11
CA ALA A 38 -2.65 10.75 -21.10
C ALA A 38 -3.95 11.56 -20.94
N SER A 39 -4.98 11.31 -21.75
CA SER A 39 -6.22 12.11 -21.78
C SER A 39 -7.01 12.03 -20.47
N ALA A 40 -7.25 10.83 -19.93
CA ALA A 40 -8.03 10.64 -18.71
C ALA A 40 -7.28 11.13 -17.45
N VAL A 41 -5.97 10.91 -17.42
CA VAL A 41 -5.07 11.34 -16.34
C VAL A 41 -4.96 12.87 -16.30
N ARG A 42 -4.78 13.52 -17.46
CA ARG A 42 -4.79 14.99 -17.58
C ARG A 42 -6.14 15.60 -17.19
N LEU A 43 -7.25 14.88 -17.36
CA LEU A 43 -8.58 15.34 -16.97
C LEU A 43 -8.78 15.32 -15.45
N ILE A 44 -8.19 14.33 -14.77
CA ILE A 44 -8.14 14.26 -13.29
C ILE A 44 -7.17 15.32 -12.75
N GLU A 45 -5.99 15.47 -13.33
CA GLU A 45 -5.03 16.53 -12.98
C GLU A 45 -5.65 17.92 -13.15
N ARG A 46 -6.27 18.21 -14.29
CA ARG A 46 -6.87 19.52 -14.58
C ARG A 46 -8.07 19.85 -13.69
N LYS A 47 -8.88 18.86 -13.30
CA LYS A 47 -9.94 19.04 -12.30
C LYS A 47 -9.37 19.33 -10.91
N THR A 48 -8.21 18.77 -10.59
CA THR A 48 -7.53 18.93 -9.30
C THR A 48 -6.78 20.27 -9.22
N SER A 49 -6.19 20.73 -10.31
CA SER A 49 -5.48 22.02 -10.37
C SER A 49 -6.43 23.23 -10.40
N ASN A 50 -7.57 23.12 -11.07
CA ASN A 50 -8.53 24.23 -11.18
C ASN A 50 -9.30 24.52 -9.88
N SER A 51 -9.35 23.59 -8.92
CA SER A 51 -10.05 23.78 -7.65
C SER A 51 -9.18 24.40 -6.55
N LEU A 52 -7.89 24.65 -6.81
CA LEU A 52 -6.92 25.04 -5.78
C LEU A 52 -6.03 26.19 -6.28
N PHE A 53 -6.54 27.42 -6.20
CA PHE A 53 -5.68 28.59 -6.25
C PHE A 53 -4.90 28.71 -4.94
N ILE A 54 -3.58 28.61 -5.03
CA ILE A 54 -2.66 29.05 -4.00
C ILE A 54 -2.60 30.58 -4.10
N SER A 55 -3.16 31.28 -3.12
CA SER A 55 -2.75 32.66 -2.86
C SER A 55 -1.52 32.60 -1.96
N ASP A 56 -0.38 33.05 -2.46
CA ASP A 56 0.79 33.34 -1.64
C ASP A 56 0.42 34.43 -0.63
N ASN A 57 0.25 34.05 0.64
CA ASN A 57 0.25 35.01 1.74
C ASN A 57 0.91 34.39 2.98
N GLU A 58 1.80 35.18 3.55
CA GLU A 58 2.71 34.86 4.64
C GLU A 58 2.00 34.49 5.96
N GLU A 59 2.76 33.75 6.78
CA GLU A 59 2.44 33.07 8.03
C GLU A 59 1.46 33.76 9.00
N LYS A 60 0.53 32.96 9.55
CA LYS A 60 0.21 32.99 10.98
C LYS A 60 0.08 31.57 11.54
N ALA A 61 0.70 31.38 12.71
CA ALA A 61 0.71 30.15 13.48
C ALA A 61 -0.70 29.73 13.94
N GLY A 62 -0.98 28.43 13.84
CA GLY A 62 -2.14 27.79 14.45
C GLY A 62 -3.34 27.59 13.54
N ASN A 63 -3.15 27.02 12.35
CA ASN A 63 -4.27 26.50 11.55
C ASN A 63 -4.40 24.99 11.80
N VAL A 64 -5.37 24.61 12.62
CA VAL A 64 -6.02 23.30 12.47
C VAL A 64 -6.46 23.22 11.01
N CYS A 65 -6.27 22.07 10.37
CA CYS A 65 -6.74 21.84 9.01
C CYS A 65 -8.28 21.79 9.04
N GLU A 66 -8.95 22.94 9.14
CA GLU A 66 -10.35 23.02 8.79
C GLU A 66 -10.46 22.57 7.34
N ILE A 67 -11.32 21.58 7.10
CA ILE A 67 -11.71 21.17 5.75
C ILE A 67 -12.42 22.37 5.12
N GLY A 68 -11.64 23.31 4.60
CA GLY A 68 -12.09 24.47 3.84
C GLY A 68 -12.49 24.04 2.44
N MET A 69 -13.58 23.29 2.34
CA MET A 69 -14.33 23.12 1.11
C MET A 69 -15.71 23.74 1.34
N HIS A 70 -15.84 25.02 0.97
CA HIS A 70 -17.16 25.65 0.78
C HIS A 70 -17.83 24.96 -0.43
N VAL A 71 -18.46 23.82 -0.18
CA VAL A 71 -19.46 23.22 -1.05
C VAL A 71 -20.80 23.48 -0.37
N GLU A 72 -21.73 24.09 -1.10
CA GLU A 72 -23.08 24.36 -0.62
C GLU A 72 -23.68 23.09 0.00
N MET A 73 -23.98 23.20 1.29
CA MET A 73 -24.22 22.09 2.19
C MET A 73 -25.71 21.69 2.13
N GLU A 74 -26.01 20.56 1.48
CA GLU A 74 -27.27 19.86 1.73
C GLU A 74 -27.19 19.17 3.09
N ALA A 75 -28.14 19.51 3.96
CA ALA A 75 -28.13 19.24 5.38
C ALA A 75 -28.49 17.78 5.73
N PHE A 76 -27.63 16.78 5.46
CA PHE A 76 -27.78 15.42 6.03
C PHE A 76 -26.45 14.65 6.13
N ASP A 77 -25.58 15.06 7.06
CA ASP A 77 -24.71 14.21 7.90
C ASP A 77 -23.66 15.14 8.52
N GLN A 78 -23.56 15.20 9.85
CA GLN A 78 -22.39 15.80 10.49
C GLN A 78 -21.17 14.96 10.09
N VAL A 79 -20.38 15.45 9.13
CA VAL A 79 -19.13 14.80 8.74
C VAL A 79 -18.19 14.90 9.93
N VAL A 80 -17.99 13.78 10.62
CA VAL A 80 -17.01 13.69 11.70
C VAL A 80 -15.63 13.93 11.11
N ASP A 81 -14.93 14.93 11.64
CA ASP A 81 -13.53 15.15 11.34
C ASP A 81 -12.71 14.03 11.99
N ILE A 82 -12.23 13.08 11.17
CA ILE A 82 -11.45 11.95 11.64
C ILE A 82 -9.97 12.29 11.85
N ASP A 83 -9.51 13.41 11.30
CA ASP A 83 -8.09 13.80 11.35
C ASP A 83 -7.79 14.73 12.52
N ASN A 84 -8.80 15.30 13.19
CA ASN A 84 -8.62 16.25 14.29
C ASN A 84 -8.21 15.62 15.64
N ASN A 85 -7.73 14.37 15.65
CA ASN A 85 -7.21 13.75 16.88
C ASN A 85 -5.77 14.24 17.16
N VAL A 86 -5.65 15.45 17.69
CA VAL A 86 -4.35 16.07 18.05
C VAL A 86 -3.65 15.36 19.22
N MET A 87 -4.38 14.54 19.97
CA MET A 87 -3.84 13.85 21.16
C MET A 87 -3.02 12.61 20.82
N ASP A 88 -3.21 12.03 19.64
CA ASP A 88 -2.42 10.89 19.15
C ASP A 88 -1.40 11.35 18.10
N PRO A 89 -0.09 11.34 18.43
CA PRO A 89 0.96 11.71 17.48
C PRO A 89 0.94 10.86 16.20
N GLN A 90 0.42 9.64 16.23
CA GLN A 90 0.34 8.77 15.05
C GLN A 90 -0.72 9.22 14.04
N CYS A 91 -1.69 10.03 14.46
CA CYS A 91 -2.70 10.59 13.56
C CYS A 91 -2.12 11.70 12.68
N CYS A 92 -0.99 12.32 13.06
CA CYS A 92 -0.35 13.41 12.32
C CYS A 92 -1.35 14.50 11.90
N ALA A 93 -2.30 14.84 12.78
CA ALA A 93 -3.49 15.63 12.49
C ALA A 93 -3.22 16.90 11.66
N THR A 94 -2.14 17.62 11.98
CA THR A 94 -1.75 18.88 11.33
C THR A 94 -1.29 18.73 9.89
N ILE A 95 -0.76 17.57 9.50
CA ILE A 95 -0.19 17.31 8.17
C ILE A 95 -0.89 16.16 7.43
N ALA A 96 -1.94 15.57 8.02
CA ALA A 96 -2.65 14.42 7.47
C ALA A 96 -3.19 14.69 6.05
N CYS A 97 -3.68 15.90 5.79
CA CYS A 97 -4.11 16.29 4.45
C CYS A 97 -2.96 16.28 3.43
N ASP A 98 -1.80 16.82 3.79
CA ASP A 98 -0.65 16.91 2.89
C ASP A 98 -0.01 15.54 2.65
N ILE A 99 0.03 14.67 3.67
CA ILE A 99 0.43 13.27 3.52
C ILE A 99 -0.42 12.59 2.43
N TYR A 100 -1.74 12.71 2.51
CA TYR A 100 -2.61 12.02 1.55
C TYR A 100 -2.59 12.64 0.16
N LYS A 101 -2.46 13.97 0.05
CA LYS A 101 -2.20 14.62 -1.24
C LYS A 101 -0.91 14.07 -1.87
N HIS A 102 0.16 13.97 -1.08
CA HIS A 102 1.43 13.40 -1.53
C HIS A 102 1.28 11.93 -1.96
N LEU A 103 0.62 11.09 -1.16
CA LEU A 103 0.39 9.68 -1.50
C LEU A 103 -0.36 9.51 -2.83
N ARG A 104 -1.35 10.36 -3.11
CA ARG A 104 -2.11 10.36 -4.37
C ARG A 104 -1.26 10.74 -5.59
N VAL A 105 -0.39 11.72 -5.45
CA VAL A 105 0.53 12.08 -6.53
C VAL A 105 1.56 10.97 -6.74
N SER A 106 2.06 10.39 -5.65
CA SER A 106 3.10 9.36 -5.68
C SER A 106 2.61 8.00 -6.19
N GLU A 107 1.32 7.65 -6.03
CA GLU A 107 0.82 6.33 -6.46
C GLU A 107 0.86 6.16 -7.99
N ALA A 108 0.71 7.25 -8.75
CA ALA A 108 0.83 7.23 -10.20
C ALA A 108 2.28 6.95 -10.65
N ASN A 109 3.25 7.53 -9.95
CA ASN A 109 4.67 7.46 -10.33
C ASN A 109 5.36 6.16 -9.90
N LYS A 110 4.81 5.45 -8.91
CA LYS A 110 5.40 4.22 -8.32
C LYS A 110 4.61 2.95 -8.62
N SER A 111 3.67 3.02 -9.56
CA SER A 111 2.91 1.86 -10.03
C SER A 111 3.73 0.99 -10.99
N PRO A 112 3.66 -0.35 -10.88
CA PRO A 112 4.27 -1.24 -11.86
C PRO A 112 3.58 -1.11 -13.22
N SER A 113 4.23 -1.61 -14.28
CA SER A 113 3.57 -1.72 -15.58
C SER A 113 2.40 -2.70 -15.48
N THR A 114 1.31 -2.45 -16.20
CA THR A 114 0.11 -3.31 -16.17
C THR A 114 0.18 -4.46 -17.17
N ASN A 115 1.24 -4.52 -18.00
CA ASN A 115 1.38 -5.47 -19.11
C ASN A 115 2.76 -6.13 -19.18
N PHE A 116 3.51 -6.16 -18.08
CA PHE A 116 4.86 -6.75 -18.08
C PHE A 116 4.87 -8.26 -18.27
N MET A 117 3.81 -8.96 -17.89
CA MET A 117 3.68 -10.40 -18.13
C MET A 117 3.63 -10.70 -19.63
N GLU A 118 2.98 -9.84 -20.41
CA GLU A 118 2.83 -10.00 -21.85
C GLU A 118 4.02 -9.44 -22.63
N ARG A 119 4.59 -8.32 -22.17
CA ARG A 119 5.61 -7.58 -22.92
C ARG A 119 7.05 -7.97 -22.59
N ILE A 120 7.32 -8.31 -21.34
CA ILE A 120 8.69 -8.49 -20.83
C ILE A 120 8.95 -9.96 -20.52
N GLN A 121 8.03 -10.59 -19.79
CA GLN A 121 8.23 -11.94 -19.29
C GLN A 121 8.04 -12.98 -20.40
N LYS A 122 8.95 -13.96 -20.43
CA LYS A 122 8.96 -15.04 -21.43
C LYS A 122 8.72 -16.41 -20.83
N ASP A 123 9.16 -16.62 -19.60
CA ASP A 123 9.15 -17.92 -18.92
C ASP A 123 8.25 -17.97 -17.69
N ILE A 124 7.74 -16.82 -17.24
CA ILE A 124 6.79 -16.70 -16.13
C ILE A 124 5.45 -16.15 -16.62
N ASN A 125 4.38 -16.46 -15.90
CA ASN A 125 3.03 -15.97 -16.19
C ASN A 125 2.32 -15.50 -14.92
N ALA A 126 1.14 -14.90 -15.08
CA ALA A 126 0.32 -14.40 -13.97
C ALA A 126 0.00 -15.47 -12.92
N SER A 127 -0.18 -16.74 -13.31
CA SER A 127 -0.45 -17.83 -12.38
C SER A 127 0.77 -18.15 -11.50
N MET A 128 1.98 -18.15 -12.07
CA MET A 128 3.21 -18.36 -11.30
C MET A 128 3.45 -17.24 -10.31
N ARG A 129 3.16 -15.98 -10.69
CA ARG A 129 3.17 -14.84 -9.76
C ARG A 129 2.17 -15.04 -8.63
N ALA A 130 0.94 -15.46 -8.95
CA ALA A 130 -0.08 -15.70 -7.93
C ALA A 130 0.34 -16.79 -6.93
N VAL A 131 0.96 -17.88 -7.40
CA VAL A 131 1.54 -18.93 -6.54
C VAL A 131 2.65 -18.36 -5.64
N LEU A 132 3.54 -17.53 -6.18
CA LEU A 132 4.58 -16.88 -5.38
C LEU A 132 3.98 -15.99 -4.29
N ILE A 133 3.02 -15.14 -4.63
CA ILE A 133 2.39 -14.23 -3.67
C ILE A 133 1.62 -15.00 -2.59
N ASP A 134 0.91 -16.07 -2.96
CA ASP A 134 0.20 -16.93 -2.01
C ASP A 134 1.17 -17.55 -0.99
N TRP A 135 2.30 -18.10 -1.45
CA TRP A 135 3.34 -18.60 -0.57
C TRP A 135 3.96 -17.50 0.31
N LEU A 136 4.21 -16.31 -0.24
CA LEU A 136 4.72 -15.17 0.53
C LEU A 136 3.75 -14.69 1.62
N VAL A 137 2.43 -14.91 1.46
CA VAL A 137 1.46 -14.67 2.54
C VAL A 137 1.73 -15.61 3.71
N GLU A 138 2.03 -16.88 3.45
CA GLU A 138 2.40 -17.86 4.49
C GLU A 138 3.71 -17.47 5.18
N VAL A 139 4.72 -17.06 4.42
CA VAL A 139 6.00 -16.57 4.97
C VAL A 139 5.79 -15.35 5.87
N ALA A 140 4.95 -14.41 5.44
CA ALA A 140 4.63 -13.23 6.24
C ALA A 140 3.90 -13.60 7.54
N GLU A 141 3.03 -14.62 7.53
CA GLU A 141 2.36 -15.11 8.74
C GLU A 141 3.33 -15.86 9.68
N GLU A 142 4.23 -16.67 9.15
CA GLU A 142 5.24 -17.42 9.91
C GLU A 142 6.18 -16.47 10.67
N TYR A 143 6.69 -15.44 9.98
CA TYR A 143 7.54 -14.41 10.58
C TYR A 143 6.78 -13.25 11.22
N ARG A 144 5.45 -13.30 11.24
CA ARG A 144 4.56 -12.28 11.83
C ARG A 144 4.86 -10.86 11.33
N LEU A 145 5.17 -10.75 10.04
CA LEU A 145 5.44 -9.48 9.38
C LEU A 145 4.19 -8.61 9.32
N LEU A 146 4.38 -7.30 9.31
CA LEU A 146 3.34 -6.32 9.09
C LEU A 146 2.71 -6.53 7.69
N PRO A 147 1.40 -6.28 7.53
CA PRO A 147 0.78 -6.32 6.20
C PRO A 147 1.47 -5.38 5.21
N ASP A 148 1.92 -4.20 5.68
CA ASP A 148 2.62 -3.21 4.86
C ASP A 148 3.89 -3.80 4.21
N THR A 149 4.63 -4.64 4.95
CA THR A 149 5.78 -5.42 4.43
C THR A 149 5.36 -6.32 3.26
N LEU A 150 4.25 -7.03 3.37
CA LEU A 150 3.72 -7.88 2.29
C LEU A 150 3.30 -7.05 1.06
N PHE A 151 2.63 -5.92 1.27
CA PHE A 151 2.22 -5.04 0.17
C PHE A 151 3.42 -4.41 -0.55
N LEU A 152 4.46 -3.99 0.18
CA LEU A 152 5.71 -3.51 -0.40
C LEU A 152 6.44 -4.62 -1.15
N THR A 153 6.47 -5.84 -0.59
CA THR A 153 7.03 -7.02 -1.26
C THR A 153 6.41 -7.23 -2.64
N ALA A 154 5.08 -7.23 -2.73
CA ALA A 154 4.37 -7.37 -4.00
C ALA A 154 4.69 -6.22 -4.97
N ASN A 155 4.75 -4.97 -4.49
CA ASN A 155 5.13 -3.81 -5.29
C ASN A 155 6.56 -3.97 -5.87
N TYR A 156 7.52 -4.43 -5.07
CA TYR A 156 8.90 -4.60 -5.51
C TYR A 156 9.04 -5.72 -6.54
N ILE A 157 8.35 -6.84 -6.34
CA ILE A 157 8.30 -7.94 -7.31
C ILE A 157 7.78 -7.41 -8.65
N ASP A 158 6.63 -6.74 -8.65
CA ASP A 158 5.99 -6.29 -9.89
C ASP A 158 6.79 -5.21 -10.63
N ARG A 159 7.38 -4.26 -9.90
CA ARG A 159 8.26 -3.25 -10.50
C ARG A 159 9.54 -3.87 -11.05
N TYR A 160 10.12 -4.85 -10.36
CA TYR A 160 11.29 -5.55 -10.87
C TYR A 160 10.97 -6.35 -12.14
N LEU A 161 9.87 -7.09 -12.15
CA LEU A 161 9.38 -7.83 -13.32
C LEU A 161 8.94 -6.91 -14.48
N SER A 162 8.63 -5.65 -14.19
CA SER A 162 8.35 -4.64 -15.23
C SER A 162 9.57 -4.24 -16.04
N GLY A 163 10.79 -4.38 -15.49
CA GLY A 163 12.04 -3.98 -16.15
C GLY A 163 12.98 -5.14 -16.48
N ASN A 164 12.80 -6.32 -15.87
CA ASN A 164 13.78 -7.41 -15.93
C ASN A 164 13.12 -8.74 -16.27
N VAL A 165 13.68 -9.45 -17.23
CA VAL A 165 13.25 -10.82 -17.55
C VAL A 165 13.74 -11.77 -16.45
N VAL A 166 12.84 -12.59 -15.91
CA VAL A 166 13.16 -13.56 -14.86
C VAL A 166 12.76 -14.97 -15.32
N ASN A 167 13.65 -15.93 -15.10
CA ASN A 167 13.35 -17.34 -15.32
C ASN A 167 12.55 -17.91 -14.15
N ARG A 168 11.65 -18.87 -14.42
CA ARG A 168 10.77 -19.43 -13.38
C ARG A 168 11.52 -20.00 -12.17
N GLN A 169 12.73 -20.55 -12.36
CA GLN A 169 13.55 -21.11 -11.28
C GLN A 169 14.14 -20.05 -10.32
N ARG A 170 14.18 -18.78 -10.77
CA ARG A 170 14.66 -17.63 -9.97
C ARG A 170 13.51 -16.81 -9.38
N LEU A 171 12.25 -17.15 -9.69
CA LEU A 171 11.09 -16.38 -9.25
C LEU A 171 10.91 -16.42 -7.72
N GLN A 172 11.14 -17.57 -7.07
CA GLN A 172 11.10 -17.65 -5.61
C GLN A 172 12.26 -16.87 -4.96
N LEU A 173 13.47 -16.93 -5.54
CA LEU A 173 14.60 -16.10 -5.09
C LEU A 173 14.28 -14.60 -5.16
N LEU A 174 13.65 -14.13 -6.25
CA LEU A 174 13.15 -12.76 -6.37
C LEU A 174 12.20 -12.43 -5.22
N GLY A 175 11.23 -13.29 -4.96
CA GLY A 175 10.21 -13.09 -3.92
C GLY A 175 10.82 -12.91 -2.53
N VAL A 176 11.74 -13.80 -2.12
CA VAL A 176 12.38 -13.69 -0.80
C VAL A 176 13.32 -12.50 -0.70
N ALA A 177 14.03 -12.14 -1.77
CA ALA A 177 14.87 -10.95 -1.78
C ALA A 177 14.01 -9.67 -1.65
N CYS A 178 12.90 -9.57 -2.38
CA CYS A 178 11.95 -8.47 -2.26
C CYS A 178 11.34 -8.40 -0.86
N MET A 179 10.98 -9.53 -0.25
CA MET A 179 10.43 -9.56 1.11
C MET A 179 11.47 -9.17 2.15
N MET A 180 12.71 -9.60 2.00
CA MET A 180 13.81 -9.20 2.87
C MET A 180 14.06 -7.68 2.80
N ILE A 181 14.03 -7.10 1.60
CA ILE A 181 14.15 -5.64 1.43
C ILE A 181 12.96 -4.93 2.08
N ALA A 182 11.74 -5.40 1.86
CA ALA A 182 10.54 -4.82 2.48
C ALA A 182 10.59 -4.90 4.01
N ALA A 183 11.05 -6.03 4.55
CA ALA A 183 11.18 -6.21 5.99
C ALA A 183 12.25 -5.28 6.59
N LYS A 184 13.40 -5.11 5.93
CA LYS A 184 14.42 -4.12 6.34
C LYS A 184 13.90 -2.67 6.30
N TYR A 185 12.90 -2.41 5.44
CA TYR A 185 12.34 -1.07 5.26
C TYR A 185 11.25 -0.75 6.30
N GLU A 186 10.39 -1.73 6.61
CA GLU A 186 9.15 -1.50 7.36
C GLU A 186 9.19 -2.07 8.80
N GLU A 187 9.92 -3.16 9.04
CA GLU A 187 9.92 -3.84 10.33
C GLU A 187 10.91 -3.20 11.31
N ILE A 188 10.52 -3.14 12.58
CA ILE A 188 11.43 -2.76 13.68
C ILE A 188 12.57 -3.79 13.81
N CYS A 189 12.21 -5.08 13.68
CA CYS A 189 13.12 -6.21 13.78
C CYS A 189 12.94 -7.10 12.54
N ALA A 190 13.65 -6.79 11.46
CA ALA A 190 13.60 -7.58 10.24
C ALA A 190 14.25 -8.97 10.43
N PRO A 191 13.70 -10.04 9.82
CA PRO A 191 14.37 -11.34 9.79
C PRO A 191 15.73 -11.28 9.11
N THR A 192 16.64 -12.10 9.58
CA THR A 192 18.00 -12.23 9.05
C THR A 192 18.00 -12.93 7.69
N VAL A 193 19.07 -12.73 6.92
CA VAL A 193 19.25 -13.43 5.63
C VAL A 193 19.22 -14.96 5.80
N GLY A 194 19.71 -15.46 6.94
CA GLY A 194 19.69 -16.89 7.25
C GLY A 194 18.27 -17.45 7.41
N GLU A 195 17.35 -16.67 7.99
CA GLU A 195 15.94 -17.04 8.09
C GLU A 195 15.28 -17.09 6.70
N PHE A 196 15.57 -16.12 5.82
CA PHE A 196 15.09 -16.18 4.44
C PHE A 196 15.69 -17.34 3.62
N CYS A 197 16.91 -17.79 3.92
CA CYS A 197 17.45 -19.02 3.33
C CYS A 197 16.70 -20.24 3.87
N TYR A 198 16.48 -20.29 5.19
CA TYR A 198 15.80 -21.38 5.87
C TYR A 198 14.38 -21.60 5.36
N ILE A 199 13.56 -20.55 5.21
CA ILE A 199 12.16 -20.68 4.74
C ILE A 199 12.03 -21.18 3.31
N THR A 200 13.11 -21.10 2.53
CA THR A 200 13.18 -21.68 1.17
C THR A 200 13.67 -23.13 1.18
N ASP A 201 13.63 -23.80 2.33
CA ASP A 201 14.25 -25.12 2.55
C ASP A 201 15.75 -25.15 2.17
N ASN A 202 16.44 -24.02 2.35
CA ASN A 202 17.82 -23.81 1.91
C ASN A 202 18.05 -24.08 0.41
N THR A 203 17.02 -23.85 -0.41
CA THR A 203 17.14 -23.92 -1.89
C THR A 203 18.16 -22.90 -2.42
N TYR A 204 18.32 -21.77 -1.72
CA TYR A 204 19.24 -20.71 -2.10
C TYR A 204 20.27 -20.45 -1.01
N PHE A 205 21.51 -20.17 -1.44
CA PHE A 205 22.57 -19.76 -0.53
C PHE A 205 22.46 -18.27 -0.17
N LYS A 206 23.05 -17.90 0.98
CA LYS A 206 23.06 -16.51 1.48
C LYS A 206 23.58 -15.53 0.43
N GLU A 207 24.63 -15.91 -0.28
CA GLU A 207 25.27 -15.10 -1.31
C GLU A 207 24.32 -14.83 -2.48
N GLU A 208 23.50 -15.81 -2.87
CA GLU A 208 22.51 -15.66 -3.94
C GLU A 208 21.38 -14.70 -3.53
N VAL A 209 20.92 -14.80 -2.29
CA VAL A 209 19.90 -13.90 -1.74
C VAL A 209 20.43 -12.47 -1.69
N LEU A 210 21.68 -12.27 -1.25
CA LEU A 210 22.32 -10.95 -1.21
C LEU A 210 22.58 -10.37 -2.61
N GLN A 211 22.99 -11.20 -3.58
CA GLN A 211 23.13 -10.78 -4.97
C GLN A 211 21.78 -10.35 -5.56
N MET A 212 20.72 -11.10 -5.27
CA MET A 212 19.38 -10.76 -5.74
C MET A 212 18.87 -9.48 -5.07
N GLU A 213 19.11 -9.29 -3.78
CA GLU A 213 18.83 -8.02 -3.09
C GLU A 213 19.50 -6.84 -3.80
N SER A 214 20.80 -6.96 -4.09
CA SER A 214 21.54 -5.91 -4.79
C SER A 214 20.95 -5.64 -6.18
N ALA A 215 20.60 -6.67 -6.94
CA ALA A 215 19.97 -6.53 -8.25
C ALA A 215 18.62 -5.80 -8.18
N VAL A 216 17.77 -6.14 -7.19
CA VAL A 216 16.47 -5.48 -6.99
C VAL A 216 16.67 -4.01 -6.63
N LEU A 217 17.51 -3.70 -5.64
CA LEU A 217 17.77 -2.32 -5.21
C LEU A 217 18.30 -1.45 -6.36
N ASN A 218 19.26 -1.97 -7.14
CA ASN A 218 19.81 -1.27 -8.30
C ASN A 218 18.76 -1.06 -9.39
N SER A 219 17.96 -2.08 -9.71
CA SER A 219 16.90 -1.97 -10.73
C SER A 219 15.82 -0.98 -10.31
N LEU A 220 15.47 -0.91 -9.03
CA LEU A 220 14.47 0.02 -8.50
C LEU A 220 15.07 1.38 -8.14
N LYS A 221 16.37 1.60 -8.40
CA LYS A 221 17.10 2.83 -8.09
C LYS A 221 16.93 3.26 -6.63
N PHE A 222 16.86 2.30 -5.72
CA PHE A 222 16.61 2.51 -4.28
C PHE A 222 15.30 3.24 -3.95
N GLU A 223 14.36 3.35 -4.88
CA GLU A 223 13.06 3.96 -4.64
C GLU A 223 12.10 2.97 -3.98
N MET A 224 12.34 2.69 -2.69
CA MET A 224 11.61 1.67 -1.93
C MET A 224 10.30 2.19 -1.33
N THR A 225 10.18 3.49 -1.08
CA THR A 225 8.92 4.09 -0.64
C THR A 225 7.90 4.08 -1.78
N ALA A 226 6.84 3.29 -1.62
CA ALA A 226 5.74 3.23 -2.58
C ALA A 226 4.37 3.27 -1.86
N PRO A 227 3.42 4.12 -2.30
CA PRO A 227 2.06 4.05 -1.80
C PRO A 227 1.43 2.69 -2.11
N THR A 228 0.92 2.02 -1.09
CA THR A 228 0.23 0.74 -1.25
C THR A 228 -1.26 0.88 -0.91
N ALA A 229 -2.06 -0.11 -1.30
CA ALA A 229 -3.48 -0.09 -0.97
C ALA A 229 -3.69 -0.09 0.56
N LYS A 230 -2.79 -0.75 1.30
CA LYS A 230 -2.79 -0.74 2.77
C LYS A 230 -2.63 0.66 3.37
N CYS A 231 -1.82 1.54 2.76
CA CYS A 231 -1.64 2.92 3.20
C CYS A 231 -2.98 3.68 3.19
N PHE A 232 -3.72 3.62 2.09
CA PHE A 232 -5.02 4.29 1.95
C PHE A 232 -6.12 3.62 2.77
N LEU A 233 -6.09 2.29 2.87
CA LEU A 233 -7.12 1.50 3.53
C LEU A 233 -7.30 1.90 5.00
N ARG A 234 -6.21 2.19 5.72
CA ARG A 234 -6.26 2.59 7.14
C ARG A 234 -7.21 3.77 7.34
N ARG A 235 -7.05 4.86 6.59
CA ARG A 235 -7.92 6.05 6.71
C ARG A 235 -9.34 5.78 6.21
N PHE A 236 -9.51 5.05 5.11
CA PHE A 236 -10.85 4.78 4.59
C PHE A 236 -11.68 3.91 5.53
N VAL A 237 -11.05 2.93 6.20
CA VAL A 237 -11.68 2.13 7.24
C VAL A 237 -12.04 2.99 8.46
N CYS A 238 -11.17 3.91 8.90
CA CYS A 238 -11.50 4.84 9.99
C CYS A 238 -12.77 5.67 9.67
N VAL A 239 -12.87 6.26 8.48
CA VAL A 239 -14.08 6.99 8.03
C VAL A 239 -15.30 6.05 7.99
N ALA A 240 -15.12 4.85 7.47
CA ALA A 240 -16.19 3.87 7.35
C ALA A 240 -16.72 3.41 8.71
N GLN A 241 -15.85 3.32 9.72
CA GLN A 241 -16.20 2.98 11.11
C GLN A 241 -16.92 4.14 11.80
N ALA A 242 -16.43 5.37 11.66
CA ALA A 242 -17.06 6.55 12.27
C ALA A 242 -18.52 6.77 11.81
N THR A 243 -18.84 6.32 10.60
CA THR A 243 -20.16 6.52 9.98
C THR A 243 -21.06 5.28 10.02
N SER A 244 -20.62 4.18 10.64
CA SER A 244 -21.32 2.89 10.59
C SER A 244 -21.53 2.28 11.96
N LYS A 245 -22.64 1.57 12.14
CA LYS A 245 -22.93 0.78 13.36
C LYS A 245 -22.29 -0.62 13.33
N VAL A 246 -21.48 -0.92 12.32
CA VAL A 246 -20.81 -2.22 12.16
C VAL A 246 -19.70 -2.37 13.22
N PRO A 247 -19.50 -3.57 13.80
CA PRO A 247 -18.36 -3.81 14.68
C PRO A 247 -17.04 -3.43 13.99
N SER A 248 -16.34 -2.44 14.54
CA SER A 248 -15.15 -1.82 13.94
C SER A 248 -14.10 -2.86 13.49
N MET A 249 -13.79 -3.84 14.33
CA MET A 249 -12.83 -4.89 14.02
C MET A 249 -13.24 -5.81 12.86
N GLN A 250 -14.53 -6.11 12.68
CA GLN A 250 -14.98 -6.97 11.58
C GLN A 250 -14.86 -6.25 10.24
N LEU A 251 -15.20 -4.96 10.21
CA LEU A 251 -15.06 -4.12 9.03
C LEU A 251 -13.59 -4.02 8.62
N GLU A 252 -12.71 -3.75 9.57
CA GLU A 252 -11.28 -3.66 9.33
C GLU A 252 -10.71 -4.99 8.82
N CYS A 253 -10.97 -6.11 9.50
CA CYS A 253 -10.47 -7.42 9.07
C CYS A 253 -10.96 -7.77 7.66
N LEU A 254 -12.24 -7.49 7.36
CA LEU A 254 -12.81 -7.81 6.05
C LEU A 254 -12.26 -6.91 4.94
N ALA A 255 -12.07 -5.63 5.21
CA ALA A 255 -11.48 -4.71 4.24
C ALA A 255 -10.00 -5.08 3.95
N ASN A 256 -9.24 -5.49 4.98
CA ASN A 256 -7.89 -6.01 4.78
C ASN A 256 -7.88 -7.32 3.98
N TYR A 257 -8.78 -8.26 4.29
CA TYR A 257 -8.93 -9.51 3.52
C TYR A 257 -9.14 -9.23 2.03
N LEU A 258 -10.12 -8.37 1.70
CA LEU A 258 -10.43 -8.04 0.31
C LEU A 258 -9.27 -7.32 -0.38
N THR A 259 -8.55 -6.46 0.34
CA THR A 259 -7.38 -5.77 -0.20
C THR A 259 -6.22 -6.74 -0.44
N GLU A 260 -5.96 -7.69 0.46
CA GLU A 260 -4.93 -8.72 0.27
C GLU A 260 -5.28 -9.67 -0.89
N LEU A 261 -6.56 -10.04 -1.08
CA LEU A 261 -6.98 -10.82 -2.26
C LEU A 261 -6.59 -10.16 -3.58
N SER A 262 -6.53 -8.83 -3.64
CA SER A 262 -6.11 -8.11 -4.84
C SER A 262 -4.65 -8.40 -5.24
N LEU A 263 -3.79 -8.76 -4.27
CA LEU A 263 -2.38 -9.03 -4.52
C LEU A 263 -2.16 -10.28 -5.38
N LEU A 264 -3.05 -11.28 -5.29
CA LEU A 264 -2.95 -12.52 -6.07
C LEU A 264 -3.25 -12.30 -7.55
N GLU A 265 -4.16 -11.39 -7.87
CA GLU A 265 -4.71 -11.25 -9.22
C GLU A 265 -3.96 -10.19 -10.03
N TYR A 266 -3.23 -10.62 -11.06
CA TYR A 266 -2.46 -9.72 -11.93
C TYR A 266 -3.32 -8.64 -12.58
N SER A 267 -4.58 -8.94 -12.94
CA SER A 267 -5.47 -7.94 -13.56
C SER A 267 -5.80 -6.76 -12.64
N MET A 268 -5.61 -6.90 -11.32
CA MET A 268 -5.86 -5.83 -10.35
C MET A 268 -4.83 -4.70 -10.43
N LEU A 269 -3.67 -4.92 -11.05
CA LEU A 269 -2.65 -3.89 -11.26
C LEU A 269 -3.12 -2.70 -12.11
N ARG A 270 -4.23 -2.86 -12.87
CA ARG A 270 -4.84 -1.75 -13.62
C ARG A 270 -5.47 -0.68 -12.73
N TYR A 271 -5.75 -1.00 -11.47
CA TYR A 271 -6.38 -0.09 -10.52
C TYR A 271 -5.33 0.54 -9.63
N SER A 272 -5.47 1.83 -9.33
CA SER A 272 -4.57 2.50 -8.40
C SER A 272 -4.71 1.92 -6.98
N PRO A 273 -3.64 1.94 -6.17
CA PRO A 273 -3.69 1.51 -4.77
C PRO A 273 -4.85 2.12 -3.97
N SER A 274 -5.12 3.41 -4.15
CA SER A 274 -6.24 4.09 -3.51
C SER A 274 -7.60 3.57 -3.95
N LEU A 275 -7.76 3.26 -5.25
CA LEU A 275 -9.02 2.76 -5.79
C LEU A 275 -9.32 1.36 -5.24
N VAL A 276 -8.30 0.50 -5.18
CA VAL A 276 -8.41 -0.83 -4.55
C VAL A 276 -8.84 -0.71 -3.09
N ALA A 277 -8.22 0.19 -2.32
CA ALA A 277 -8.57 0.42 -0.92
C ALA A 277 -10.00 0.94 -0.73
N ALA A 278 -10.45 1.87 -1.58
CA ALA A 278 -11.81 2.41 -1.56
C ALA A 278 -12.85 1.33 -1.92
N SER A 279 -12.59 0.55 -2.97
CA SER A 279 -13.44 -0.56 -3.41
C SER A 279 -13.50 -1.70 -2.39
N ALA A 280 -12.39 -2.05 -1.74
CA ALA A 280 -12.37 -3.02 -0.65
C ALA A 280 -13.20 -2.52 0.55
N THR A 281 -13.12 -1.23 0.87
CA THR A 281 -13.92 -0.60 1.94
C THR A 281 -15.42 -0.65 1.61
N PHE A 282 -15.80 -0.28 0.38
CA PHE A 282 -17.17 -0.36 -0.13
C PHE A 282 -17.70 -1.80 0.00
N LEU A 283 -16.94 -2.77 -0.51
CA LEU A 283 -17.36 -4.16 -0.56
C LEU A 283 -17.43 -4.77 0.85
N ALA A 284 -16.52 -4.42 1.75
CA ALA A 284 -16.58 -4.85 3.15
C ALA A 284 -17.86 -4.34 3.85
N LYS A 285 -18.24 -3.06 3.64
CA LYS A 285 -19.50 -2.52 4.18
C LYS A 285 -20.71 -3.24 3.60
N PHE A 286 -20.70 -3.51 2.30
CA PHE A 286 -21.78 -4.24 1.63
C PHE A 286 -21.94 -5.67 2.18
N ILE A 287 -20.85 -6.44 2.31
CA ILE A 287 -20.91 -7.81 2.84
C ILE A 287 -21.41 -7.82 4.29
N LEU A 288 -21.04 -6.82 5.10
CA LEU A 288 -21.44 -6.75 6.51
C LEU A 288 -22.88 -6.22 6.70
N LEU A 289 -23.34 -5.32 5.84
CA LEU A 289 -24.68 -4.73 5.87
C LEU A 289 -25.26 -4.66 4.44
N PRO A 290 -25.69 -5.79 3.86
CA PRO A 290 -26.10 -5.86 2.45
C PRO A 290 -27.37 -5.07 2.13
N LEU A 291 -28.15 -4.68 3.15
CA LEU A 291 -29.39 -3.91 3.01
C LEU A 291 -29.16 -2.39 3.10
N LYS A 292 -27.94 -1.92 3.42
CA LYS A 292 -27.63 -0.50 3.56
C LYS A 292 -26.66 -0.07 2.46
N LYS A 293 -26.91 1.11 1.88
CA LYS A 293 -25.99 1.71 0.91
C LYS A 293 -24.59 1.85 1.53
N PRO A 294 -23.55 1.24 0.94
CA PRO A 294 -22.21 1.20 1.55
C PRO A 294 -21.46 2.53 1.42
N TRP A 295 -21.77 3.34 0.40
CA TRP A 295 -21.09 4.59 0.11
C TRP A 295 -21.89 5.81 0.59
N ASN A 296 -21.26 6.68 1.37
CA ASN A 296 -21.86 7.90 1.94
C ASN A 296 -21.00 9.14 1.66
N SER A 297 -21.53 10.32 1.99
CA SER A 297 -20.89 11.62 1.72
C SER A 297 -19.52 11.76 2.38
N ALA A 298 -19.34 11.20 3.59
CA ALA A 298 -18.04 11.19 4.26
C ALA A 298 -17.00 10.37 3.48
N LEU A 299 -17.34 9.14 3.04
CA LEU A 299 -16.42 8.34 2.23
C LEU A 299 -16.09 9.03 0.90
N LYS A 300 -17.07 9.65 0.25
CA LYS A 300 -16.86 10.47 -0.94
C LYS A 300 -15.86 11.61 -0.70
N LEU A 301 -15.99 12.34 0.41
CA LEU A 301 -15.09 13.44 0.78
C LEU A 301 -13.65 12.97 1.02
N TYR A 302 -13.46 11.95 1.86
CA TYR A 302 -12.11 11.51 2.26
C TYR A 302 -11.40 10.65 1.21
N THR A 303 -12.15 9.94 0.36
CA THR A 303 -11.58 9.10 -0.71
C THR A 303 -11.51 9.82 -2.05
N LEU A 304 -12.20 10.94 -2.22
CA LEU A 304 -12.36 11.65 -3.50
C LEU A 304 -12.98 10.81 -4.62
N TYR A 305 -13.62 9.68 -4.29
CA TYR A 305 -14.30 8.80 -5.25
C TYR A 305 -15.82 8.83 -5.06
N GLN A 306 -16.52 8.87 -6.18
CA GLN A 306 -17.96 8.57 -6.24
C GLN A 306 -18.17 7.06 -6.23
N ALA A 307 -19.38 6.63 -5.85
CA ALA A 307 -19.74 5.22 -5.93
C ALA A 307 -19.63 4.69 -7.38
N SER A 308 -19.95 5.51 -8.38
CA SER A 308 -19.83 5.18 -9.80
C SER A 308 -18.39 4.88 -10.23
N ASP A 309 -17.40 5.51 -9.60
CA ASP A 309 -15.98 5.33 -9.95
C ASP A 309 -15.45 3.97 -9.48
N LEU A 310 -16.12 3.35 -8.50
CA LEU A 310 -15.69 2.11 -7.87
C LEU A 310 -16.21 0.85 -8.57
N VAL A 311 -17.15 0.97 -9.51
CA VAL A 311 -17.95 -0.14 -10.06
C VAL A 311 -17.08 -1.31 -10.53
N ASP A 312 -16.09 -1.03 -11.38
CA ASP A 312 -15.28 -2.07 -12.02
C ASP A 312 -14.34 -2.76 -11.03
N CYS A 313 -13.69 -1.98 -10.16
CA CYS A 313 -12.79 -2.50 -9.15
C CYS A 313 -13.55 -3.29 -8.06
N VAL A 314 -14.73 -2.83 -7.65
CA VAL A 314 -15.62 -3.55 -6.72
C VAL A 314 -16.08 -4.87 -7.33
N LYS A 315 -16.50 -4.90 -8.59
CA LYS A 315 -16.88 -6.14 -9.29
C LYS A 315 -15.71 -7.11 -9.39
N ALA A 316 -14.51 -6.62 -9.68
CA ALA A 316 -13.30 -7.44 -9.73
C ALA A 316 -13.00 -8.08 -8.36
N LEU A 317 -12.98 -7.27 -7.29
CA LEU A 317 -12.78 -7.76 -5.91
C LEU A 317 -13.89 -8.71 -5.46
N HIS A 318 -15.14 -8.43 -5.82
CA HIS A 318 -16.29 -9.27 -5.51
C HIS A 318 -16.17 -10.64 -6.18
N SER A 319 -15.80 -10.67 -7.46
CA SER A 319 -15.49 -11.90 -8.19
C SER A 319 -14.36 -12.69 -7.52
N LEU A 320 -13.29 -12.03 -7.09
CA LEU A 320 -12.20 -12.68 -6.35
C LEU A 320 -12.73 -13.30 -5.05
N CYS A 321 -13.47 -12.54 -4.24
CA CYS A 321 -14.03 -13.00 -2.98
C CYS A 321 -14.97 -14.21 -3.15
N CYS A 322 -15.83 -14.20 -4.18
CA CYS A 322 -16.77 -15.29 -4.45
C CYS A 322 -16.07 -16.53 -5.03
N ASN A 323 -15.07 -16.35 -5.89
CA ASN A 323 -14.37 -17.44 -6.57
C ASN A 323 -13.23 -18.07 -5.73
N CYS A 324 -12.95 -17.56 -4.53
CA CYS A 324 -11.93 -18.10 -3.62
C CYS A 324 -12.11 -19.58 -3.25
N SER A 325 -13.29 -20.17 -3.43
CA SER A 325 -13.49 -21.62 -3.17
C SER A 325 -12.94 -22.51 -4.29
N ASN A 326 -12.73 -21.95 -5.49
CA ASN A 326 -12.34 -22.70 -6.69
C ASN A 326 -10.87 -22.48 -7.07
N ARG A 327 -10.13 -21.65 -6.33
CA ARG A 327 -8.71 -21.36 -6.59
C ARG A 327 -7.83 -22.20 -5.68
N ASN A 328 -6.79 -22.82 -6.24
CA ASN A 328 -5.80 -23.61 -5.50
C ASN A 328 -4.77 -22.75 -4.74
N LEU A 329 -5.15 -21.56 -4.28
CA LEU A 329 -4.30 -20.58 -3.60
C LEU A 329 -4.96 -20.20 -2.25
N PRO A 330 -4.76 -21.01 -1.19
CA PRO A 330 -5.56 -20.93 0.02
C PRO A 330 -5.04 -19.93 1.06
N ALA A 331 -3.78 -19.47 0.98
CA ALA A 331 -3.09 -18.86 2.11
C ALA A 331 -3.83 -17.64 2.70
N ILE A 332 -4.27 -16.71 1.84
CA ILE A 332 -5.02 -15.52 2.29
C ILE A 332 -6.35 -15.92 2.93
N ARG A 333 -7.08 -16.87 2.32
CA ARG A 333 -8.37 -17.30 2.86
C ARG A 333 -8.22 -18.01 4.19
N GLU A 334 -7.21 -18.86 4.32
CA GLU A 334 -6.91 -19.58 5.55
C GLU A 334 -6.47 -18.63 6.66
N LYS A 335 -5.57 -17.68 6.37
CA LYS A 335 -5.21 -16.56 7.24
C LYS A 335 -6.47 -15.88 7.78
N TYR A 336 -7.31 -15.32 6.92
CA TYR A 336 -8.51 -14.58 7.33
C TYR A 336 -9.68 -15.45 7.82
N SER A 337 -9.52 -16.77 7.80
CA SER A 337 -10.43 -17.76 8.40
C SER A 337 -10.11 -18.05 9.86
N GLN A 338 -9.02 -17.49 10.40
CA GLN A 338 -8.64 -17.67 11.80
C GLN A 338 -9.43 -16.73 12.73
N HIS A 339 -9.51 -17.09 14.01
CA HIS A 339 -10.20 -16.30 15.04
C HIS A 339 -9.61 -14.88 15.19
N LYS A 340 -8.28 -14.73 15.06
CA LYS A 340 -7.61 -13.42 15.15
C LYS A 340 -8.15 -12.41 14.12
N TYR A 341 -8.58 -12.87 12.95
CA TYR A 341 -9.19 -12.06 11.89
C TYR A 341 -10.73 -12.15 11.85
N LYS A 342 -11.35 -12.56 12.97
CA LYS A 342 -12.82 -12.58 13.15
C LYS A 342 -13.56 -13.45 12.11
N PHE A 343 -12.90 -14.47 11.56
CA PHE A 343 -13.47 -15.40 10.58
C PHE A 343 -14.08 -14.68 9.35
N VAL A 344 -13.57 -13.52 8.97
CA VAL A 344 -14.18 -12.70 7.90
C VAL A 344 -14.20 -13.39 6.55
N ALA A 345 -13.22 -14.27 6.26
CA ALA A 345 -13.19 -15.07 5.04
C ALA A 345 -14.27 -16.17 4.98
N LYS A 346 -14.92 -16.48 6.12
CA LYS A 346 -16.04 -17.44 6.21
C LYS A 346 -17.40 -16.75 6.12
N LYS A 347 -17.45 -15.42 6.07
CA LYS A 347 -18.72 -14.70 5.94
C LYS A 347 -19.34 -14.94 4.56
N TYR A 348 -20.66 -15.00 4.53
CA TYR A 348 -21.41 -15.09 3.29
C TYR A 348 -21.24 -13.80 2.48
N CYS A 349 -20.72 -13.95 1.26
CA CYS A 349 -20.68 -12.87 0.28
C CYS A 349 -21.93 -12.99 -0.63
N PRO A 350 -22.82 -11.98 -0.68
CA PRO A 350 -23.95 -12.00 -1.59
C PRO A 350 -23.50 -12.20 -3.04
N PRO A 351 -24.22 -12.97 -3.87
CA PRO A 351 -23.77 -13.36 -5.21
C PRO A 351 -23.81 -12.22 -6.23
N SER A 352 -24.53 -11.13 -5.92
CA SER A 352 -24.60 -9.94 -6.76
C SER A 352 -24.68 -8.70 -5.88
N ILE A 353 -24.18 -7.59 -6.42
CA ILE A 353 -24.25 -6.27 -5.79
C ILE A 353 -25.31 -5.47 -6.57
N PRO A 354 -26.34 -4.93 -5.91
CA PRO A 354 -27.36 -4.11 -6.57
C PRO A 354 -26.73 -2.91 -7.30
N HIS A 355 -27.08 -2.71 -8.57
CA HIS A 355 -26.53 -1.62 -9.39
C HIS A 355 -26.85 -0.23 -8.80
N GLU A 356 -28.00 -0.11 -8.13
CA GLU A 356 -28.47 1.10 -7.44
C GLU A 356 -27.48 1.60 -6.39
N TYR A 357 -26.63 0.74 -5.82
CA TYR A 357 -25.64 1.14 -4.82
C TYR A 357 -24.49 1.95 -5.41
N PHE A 358 -24.32 1.91 -6.74
CA PHE A 358 -23.33 2.69 -7.46
C PHE A 358 -23.89 4.00 -8.04
N GLN A 359 -25.22 4.17 -8.04
CA GLN A 359 -25.86 5.38 -8.53
C GLN A 359 -25.94 6.42 -7.40
N GLU A 360 -25.75 7.70 -7.72
CA GLU A 360 -26.12 8.76 -6.79
C GLU A 360 -27.65 8.78 -6.66
N LEU A 361 -28.16 9.05 -5.46
CA LEU A 361 -29.57 9.37 -5.32
C LEU A 361 -29.73 10.75 -5.95
N SER A 362 -30.25 10.78 -7.18
CA SER A 362 -30.79 12.01 -7.74
C SER A 362 -31.96 12.44 -6.86
N ASN A 363 -31.75 13.50 -6.07
CA ASN A 363 -32.82 14.21 -5.38
C ASN A 363 -33.79 14.81 -6.40
#